data_AF-A0A535G7Q5-F1
#
_entry.id   AF-A0A535G7Q5-F1
#
_cell.length_a   1.000
_cell.length_b   1.000
_cell.length_c   1.000
_cell.angle_alpha   90.00
_cell.angle_beta   90.00
_cell.angle_gamma   90.00
#
_symmetry.space_group_name_H-M   'P 1'
#
loop_
_entity.id
_entity.type
_entity.pdbx_description
1 polymer ?
#
loop_
_entity_poly.entity_id
_entity_poly.type
_entity_poly.pdbx_seq_one_letter_code
_entity_poly.pdbx_strand_id
1 'polypeptide(L)'
;MRLRGDTTQVIDLGDRMLLPGFIDAHTHFGNAAAWAMRLGLYDAGEPAEVLEAVARAARRLPEGLGLWITGGDIGAAAAWEADAAGRPRPAPLAIDRKALDSVATENPVLLRRIDGAYVANSLAIARARVPRDTPDVRGGRKERDASGELNGIFHGRAGERLAEAMPPPNLAQQIAGASVALADLARAGITSVHDVARLEEVSQRTFFHTFIERSATDLALFRALQAEGVLSVRVYAFLTLPLWRETIDAGIRPRTDEGRIRFGALKAFIDGFLMDEDYADRPGDRGDFTFRFVDEATMAADIAGADAAGFDPVVHCVGDRAHRLLLDWYEAAIHANPARDRRFRVIHAWYPSAREIERIGKLGLFVDITPQHLVNDLRSVERRLGPQRAKTAHAWRSLGRAG
;
A
#
# COMPACT_ATOMS: atom_id res chain seq x y z
N MET A 1 27.79 33.56 -14.85
CA MET A 1 27.14 33.94 -16.12
C MET A 1 27.83 33.41 -17.39
N ARG A 2 28.89 32.58 -17.30
CA ARG A 2 29.70 32.16 -18.46
C ARG A 2 29.00 31.22 -19.48
N LEU A 3 27.79 30.74 -19.16
CA LEU A 3 26.96 29.86 -20.02
C LEU A 3 25.69 30.57 -20.55
N ARG A 4 25.50 31.87 -20.27
CA ARG A 4 24.32 32.63 -20.73
C ARG A 4 24.54 33.07 -22.18
N GLY A 5 23.66 32.62 -23.08
CA GLY A 5 23.56 33.10 -24.46
C GLY A 5 22.19 33.76 -24.72
N ASP A 6 21.94 34.09 -25.98
CA ASP A 6 20.76 34.87 -26.40
C ASP A 6 19.43 34.13 -26.18
N THR A 7 19.46 32.80 -26.09
CA THR A 7 18.29 31.95 -25.86
C THR A 7 18.14 31.48 -24.41
N THR A 8 19.06 31.88 -23.52
CA THR A 8 19.00 31.47 -22.10
C THR A 8 17.87 32.21 -21.39
N GLN A 9 16.86 31.46 -20.94
CA GLN A 9 15.82 31.99 -20.06
C GLN A 9 16.41 32.27 -18.67
N VAL A 10 16.36 33.52 -18.24
CA VAL A 10 16.73 33.94 -16.88
C VAL A 10 15.45 34.05 -16.06
N ILE A 11 15.36 33.29 -14.98
CA ILE A 11 14.26 33.37 -14.02
C ILE A 11 14.80 34.06 -12.77
N ASP A 12 14.39 35.31 -12.55
CA ASP A 12 14.68 36.03 -11.31
C ASP A 12 13.71 35.54 -10.22
N LEU A 13 14.27 35.02 -9.12
CA LEU A 13 13.49 34.52 -8.00
C LEU A 13 13.17 35.61 -6.98
N GLY A 14 13.77 36.81 -7.09
CA GLY A 14 13.72 37.83 -6.06
C GLY A 14 14.15 37.25 -4.71
N ASP A 15 13.33 37.47 -3.67
CA ASP A 15 13.59 36.97 -2.32
C ASP A 15 13.10 35.52 -2.07
N ARG A 16 12.74 34.79 -3.13
CA ARG A 16 12.23 33.41 -2.99
C ARG A 16 13.37 32.39 -2.87
N MET A 17 13.12 31.32 -2.12
CA MET A 17 14.02 30.18 -1.98
C MET A 17 13.70 29.09 -3.01
N LEU A 18 14.74 28.56 -3.65
CA LEU A 18 14.67 27.34 -4.47
C LEU A 18 15.18 26.15 -3.66
N LEU A 19 14.39 25.09 -3.57
CA LEU A 19 14.75 23.83 -2.95
C LEU A 19 14.86 22.72 -4.00
N PRO A 20 15.68 21.68 -3.77
CA PRO A 20 15.54 20.42 -4.50
C PRO A 20 14.12 19.88 -4.37
N GLY A 21 13.59 19.27 -5.44
CA GLY A 21 12.32 18.57 -5.36
C GLY A 21 12.39 17.40 -4.39
N PHE A 22 11.30 17.15 -3.67
CA PHE A 22 11.24 16.05 -2.71
C PHE A 22 11.18 14.69 -3.42
N ILE A 23 11.67 13.67 -2.72
CA ILE A 23 11.63 12.27 -3.13
C ILE A 23 10.83 11.50 -2.09
N ASP A 24 9.72 10.91 -2.49
CA ASP A 24 9.04 9.91 -1.65
C ASP A 24 9.70 8.55 -1.87
N ALA A 25 10.34 8.01 -0.83
CA ALA A 25 11.23 6.87 -0.94
C ALA A 25 10.52 5.51 -0.84
N HIS A 26 9.20 5.47 -0.58
CA HIS A 26 8.41 4.25 -0.59
C HIS A 26 6.93 4.56 -0.84
N THR A 27 6.47 4.31 -2.07
CA THR A 27 5.08 4.55 -2.48
C THR A 27 4.38 3.30 -3.02
N HIS A 28 3.05 3.40 -3.05
CA HIS A 28 2.16 2.49 -3.77
C HIS A 28 1.24 3.34 -4.67
N PHE A 29 1.82 3.94 -5.71
CA PHE A 29 1.20 4.95 -6.57
C PHE A 29 -0.08 4.45 -7.24
N GLY A 30 -0.11 3.19 -7.68
CA GLY A 30 -1.29 2.56 -8.28
C GLY A 30 -2.47 2.50 -7.31
N ASN A 31 -2.21 2.32 -6.01
CA ASN A 31 -3.26 2.41 -5.00
C ASN A 31 -3.75 3.85 -4.84
N ALA A 32 -2.84 4.82 -4.79
CA ALA A 32 -3.21 6.24 -4.70
C ALA A 32 -4.05 6.68 -5.91
N ALA A 33 -3.65 6.25 -7.11
CA ALA A 33 -4.40 6.45 -8.35
C ALA A 33 -5.79 5.80 -8.28
N ALA A 34 -5.88 4.56 -7.78
CA ALA A 34 -7.17 3.89 -7.59
C ALA A 34 -8.04 4.57 -6.52
N TRP A 35 -7.45 5.10 -5.45
CA TRP A 35 -8.16 5.81 -4.39
C TRP A 35 -8.74 7.14 -4.86
N ALA A 36 -8.07 7.83 -5.79
CA ALA A 36 -8.64 9.04 -6.42
C ALA A 36 -9.97 8.77 -7.13
N MET A 37 -10.25 7.51 -7.49
CA MET A 37 -11.50 7.06 -8.12
C MET A 37 -12.52 6.49 -7.12
N ARG A 38 -12.26 6.59 -5.80
CA ARG A 38 -13.08 6.04 -4.72
C ARG A 38 -13.52 7.12 -3.74
N LEU A 39 -14.59 6.83 -2.99
CA LEU A 39 -15.01 7.65 -1.87
C LEU A 39 -14.12 7.38 -0.65
N GLY A 40 -13.48 8.44 -0.16
CA GLY A 40 -12.89 8.46 1.18
C GLY A 40 -13.98 8.67 2.22
N LEU A 41 -14.28 7.62 3.00
CA LEU A 41 -15.28 7.64 4.06
C LEU A 41 -14.65 7.43 5.45
N TYR A 42 -13.33 7.65 5.52
CA TYR A 42 -12.47 7.43 6.68
C TYR A 42 -12.97 8.19 7.92
N ASP A 43 -13.31 9.46 7.74
CA ASP A 43 -13.75 10.38 8.80
C ASP A 43 -15.27 10.40 9.02
N ALA A 44 -16.03 9.60 8.26
CA ALA A 44 -17.48 9.62 8.35
C ALA A 44 -17.94 9.14 9.74
N GLY A 45 -18.58 10.03 10.49
CA GLY A 45 -19.08 9.79 11.85
C GLY A 45 -20.56 9.42 11.89
N GLU A 46 -21.32 9.71 10.82
CA GLU A 46 -22.76 9.51 10.78
C GLU A 46 -23.25 8.94 9.43
N PRO A 47 -24.35 8.14 9.40
CA PRO A 47 -24.91 7.62 8.15
C PRO A 47 -25.21 8.69 7.10
N ALA A 48 -25.67 9.88 7.54
CA ALA A 48 -26.01 10.99 6.65
C ALA A 48 -24.82 11.46 5.81
N GLU A 49 -23.62 11.54 6.41
CA GLU A 49 -22.39 11.95 5.72
C GLU A 49 -22.00 10.97 4.61
N VAL A 50 -22.17 9.67 4.88
CA VAL A 50 -21.92 8.63 3.88
C VAL A 50 -22.92 8.71 2.73
N LEU A 51 -24.22 8.83 3.04
CA LEU A 51 -25.27 8.94 2.04
C LEU A 51 -25.10 10.20 1.18
N GLU A 52 -24.69 11.32 1.78
CA GLU A 52 -24.41 12.55 1.04
C GLU A 52 -23.20 12.40 0.11
N ALA A 53 -22.14 11.73 0.57
CA ALA A 53 -20.97 11.42 -0.26
C ALA A 53 -21.34 10.54 -1.46
N VAL A 54 -22.16 9.51 -1.26
CA VAL A 54 -22.69 8.66 -2.34
C VAL A 54 -23.57 9.47 -3.29
N ALA A 55 -24.49 10.29 -2.77
CA ALA A 55 -25.36 11.13 -3.60
C ALA A 55 -24.56 12.13 -4.45
N ARG A 56 -23.53 12.76 -3.87
CA ARG A 56 -22.62 13.67 -4.59
C ARG A 56 -21.86 12.93 -5.69
N ALA A 57 -21.43 11.70 -5.44
CA ALA A 57 -20.75 10.88 -6.43
C ALA A 57 -21.69 10.50 -7.58
N ALA A 58 -22.89 10.01 -7.26
CA ALA A 58 -23.91 9.64 -8.25
C ALA A 58 -24.23 10.81 -9.20
N ARG A 59 -24.42 12.03 -8.67
CA ARG A 59 -24.68 13.23 -9.48
C ARG A 59 -23.55 13.65 -10.43
N ARG A 60 -22.31 13.20 -10.19
CA ARG A 60 -21.14 13.53 -11.02
C ARG A 60 -20.87 12.49 -12.09
N LEU A 61 -21.44 11.29 -11.95
CA LEU A 61 -21.25 10.20 -12.90
C LEU A 61 -22.23 10.38 -14.07
N PRO A 62 -21.80 10.11 -15.32
CA PRO A 62 -22.71 10.15 -16.46
C PRO A 62 -23.85 9.13 -16.29
N GLU A 63 -25.07 9.59 -16.58
CA GLU A 63 -26.28 8.77 -16.58
C GLU A 63 -26.17 7.60 -17.58
N GLY A 64 -26.86 6.50 -17.29
CA GLY A 64 -26.96 5.34 -18.20
C GLY A 64 -25.71 4.45 -18.33
N LEU A 65 -24.53 4.89 -17.86
CA LEU A 65 -23.32 4.06 -17.91
C LEU A 65 -23.25 3.02 -16.78
N GLY A 66 -24.00 3.21 -15.70
CA GLY A 66 -24.01 2.30 -14.55
C GLY A 66 -22.63 2.11 -13.91
N LEU A 67 -21.84 3.18 -13.86
CA LEU A 67 -20.51 3.18 -13.25
C LEU A 67 -20.63 2.92 -11.74
N TRP A 68 -19.74 2.08 -11.22
CA TRP A 68 -19.72 1.70 -9.82
C TRP A 68 -19.25 2.84 -8.92
N ILE A 69 -19.98 3.10 -7.84
CA ILE A 69 -19.54 3.95 -6.75
C ILE A 69 -18.95 3.04 -5.68
N THR A 70 -17.64 3.23 -5.43
CA THR A 70 -16.91 2.40 -4.49
C THR A 70 -16.04 3.23 -3.56
N GLY A 71 -15.50 2.61 -2.54
CA GLY A 71 -14.72 3.26 -1.50
C GLY A 71 -15.00 2.59 -0.17
N GLY A 72 -14.78 3.32 0.92
CA GLY A 72 -15.07 2.80 2.23
C GLY A 72 -14.07 3.23 3.28
N ASP A 73 -13.76 2.27 4.14
CA ASP A 73 -13.18 2.48 5.46
C ASP A 73 -14.07 3.40 6.30
N ILE A 74 -15.39 3.18 6.19
CA ILE A 74 -16.43 3.98 6.86
C ILE A 74 -16.15 4.02 8.36
N GLY A 75 -15.92 5.22 8.89
CA GLY A 75 -15.70 5.49 10.31
C GLY A 75 -14.38 4.95 10.87
N ALA A 76 -13.40 4.68 10.00
CA ALA A 76 -12.11 4.13 10.40
C ALA A 76 -11.31 5.07 11.33
N ALA A 77 -11.46 6.39 11.20
CA ALA A 77 -10.84 7.37 12.09
C ALA A 77 -11.20 7.10 13.57
N ALA A 78 -12.50 7.03 13.86
CA ALA A 78 -13.00 6.80 15.22
C ALA A 78 -12.60 5.42 15.77
N ALA A 79 -12.57 4.39 14.91
CA ALA A 79 -12.16 3.05 15.32
C ALA A 79 -10.66 2.96 15.66
N TRP A 80 -9.79 3.54 14.84
CA TRP A 80 -8.35 3.54 15.10
C TRP A 80 -7.99 4.42 16.29
N GLU A 81 -8.69 5.52 16.51
CA GLU A 81 -8.52 6.33 17.71
C GLU A 81 -8.91 5.54 18.98
N ALA A 82 -9.99 4.76 18.92
CA ALA A 82 -10.39 3.87 20.01
C ALA A 82 -9.32 2.80 20.27
N ASP A 83 -8.82 2.13 19.22
CA ASP A 83 -7.75 1.12 19.34
C ASP A 83 -6.47 1.70 19.96
N ALA A 84 -6.05 2.88 19.48
CA ALA A 84 -4.89 3.59 19.99
C ALA A 84 -5.05 3.91 21.48
N ALA A 85 -6.24 4.36 21.88
CA ALA A 85 -6.59 4.65 23.28
C ALA A 85 -6.91 3.40 24.13
N GLY A 86 -6.93 2.19 23.56
CA GLY A 86 -7.32 0.97 24.28
C GLY A 86 -8.80 0.95 24.70
N ARG A 87 -9.66 1.66 23.94
CA ARG A 87 -11.11 1.73 24.15
C ARG A 87 -11.82 0.76 23.20
N PRO A 88 -13.04 0.31 23.54
CA PRO A 88 -13.88 -0.41 22.59
C PRO A 88 -14.13 0.42 21.34
N ARG A 89 -14.05 -0.20 20.17
CA ARG A 89 -14.41 0.44 18.89
C ARG A 89 -15.89 0.84 18.91
N PRO A 90 -16.26 1.97 18.27
CA PRO A 90 -17.67 2.30 18.06
C PRO A 90 -18.34 1.23 17.20
N ALA A 91 -19.66 1.08 17.37
CA ALA A 91 -20.44 0.23 16.47
C ALA A 91 -20.36 0.78 15.04
N PRO A 92 -20.28 -0.09 14.02
CA PRO A 92 -20.32 0.35 12.63
C PRO A 92 -21.58 1.15 12.31
N LEU A 93 -21.45 2.16 11.46
CA LEU A 93 -22.59 3.00 11.06
C LEU A 93 -23.69 2.16 10.42
N ALA A 94 -24.93 2.38 10.87
CA ALA A 94 -26.11 1.70 10.38
C ALA A 94 -26.51 2.21 9.00
N ILE A 95 -25.93 1.61 7.96
CA ILE A 95 -26.20 1.90 6.56
C ILE A 95 -26.61 0.59 5.90
N ASP A 96 -27.77 0.59 5.25
CA ASP A 96 -28.34 -0.59 4.61
C ASP A 96 -28.57 -0.35 3.10
N ARG A 97 -28.99 -1.42 2.42
CA ARG A 97 -29.32 -1.44 1.00
C ARG A 97 -30.31 -0.34 0.62
N LYS A 98 -31.39 -0.16 1.40
CA LYS A 98 -32.47 0.78 1.09
C LYS A 98 -32.00 2.23 1.20
N ALA A 99 -31.17 2.53 2.20
CA ALA A 99 -30.54 3.83 2.35
C ALA A 99 -29.66 4.16 1.12
N LEU A 100 -28.83 3.22 0.66
CA LEU A 100 -28.03 3.42 -0.55
C LEU A 100 -28.87 3.53 -1.83
N ASP A 101 -29.93 2.71 -1.98
CA ASP A 101 -30.85 2.79 -3.12
C ASP A 101 -31.52 4.17 -3.22
N SER A 102 -31.77 4.84 -2.09
CA SER A 102 -32.42 6.16 -2.06
C SER A 102 -31.55 7.31 -2.60
N VAL A 103 -30.23 7.13 -2.62
CA VAL A 103 -29.26 8.17 -3.04
C VAL A 103 -28.51 7.82 -4.32
N ALA A 104 -28.59 6.56 -4.77
CA ALA A 104 -27.95 6.08 -6.00
C ALA A 104 -28.82 5.01 -6.68
N THR A 105 -29.71 5.47 -7.56
CA THR A 105 -30.69 4.63 -8.26
C THR A 105 -30.12 3.97 -9.52
N GLU A 106 -29.18 4.63 -10.20
CA GLU A 106 -28.61 4.16 -11.48
C GLU A 106 -27.20 3.58 -11.35
N ASN A 107 -26.56 3.75 -10.20
CA ASN A 107 -25.18 3.35 -9.96
C ASN A 107 -25.12 2.17 -8.98
N PRO A 108 -24.42 1.06 -9.31
CA PRO A 108 -24.09 0.06 -8.32
C PRO A 108 -23.21 0.69 -7.24
N VAL A 109 -23.57 0.51 -5.97
CA VAL A 109 -22.80 1.01 -4.82
C VAL A 109 -22.25 -0.18 -4.03
N LEU A 110 -20.95 -0.19 -3.77
CA LEU A 110 -20.29 -1.16 -2.90
C LEU A 110 -19.25 -0.44 -2.03
N LEU A 111 -19.54 -0.31 -0.74
CA LEU A 111 -18.67 0.37 0.22
C LEU A 111 -18.13 -0.63 1.26
N ARG A 112 -16.92 -0.39 1.74
CA ARG A 112 -16.29 -1.18 2.80
C ARG A 112 -16.43 -0.51 4.16
N ARG A 113 -16.82 -1.27 5.18
CA ARG A 113 -16.88 -0.86 6.58
C ARG A 113 -15.58 -1.19 7.30
N ILE A 114 -15.32 -0.48 8.40
CA ILE A 114 -14.14 -0.68 9.24
C ILE A 114 -14.07 -2.08 9.90
N ASP A 115 -15.21 -2.74 10.09
CA ASP A 115 -15.26 -4.11 10.61
C ASP A 115 -15.01 -5.18 9.53
N GLY A 116 -14.65 -4.77 8.31
CA GLY A 116 -14.35 -5.65 7.19
C GLY A 116 -15.58 -6.16 6.43
N ALA A 117 -16.79 -5.77 6.86
CA ALA A 117 -18.01 -6.03 6.10
C ALA A 117 -18.13 -5.07 4.90
N TYR A 118 -18.95 -5.47 3.93
CA TYR A 118 -19.34 -4.65 2.78
C TYR A 118 -20.79 -4.24 2.92
N VAL A 119 -21.12 -3.03 2.46
CA VAL A 119 -22.50 -2.56 2.30
C VAL A 119 -22.76 -2.30 0.82
N ALA A 120 -23.83 -2.88 0.28
CA ALA A 120 -24.16 -2.85 -1.13
C ALA A 120 -25.62 -2.44 -1.36
N ASN A 121 -25.86 -1.66 -2.42
CA ASN A 121 -27.22 -1.34 -2.88
C ASN A 121 -27.82 -2.48 -3.73
N SER A 122 -29.09 -2.37 -4.10
CA SER A 122 -29.80 -3.39 -4.86
C SER A 122 -29.13 -3.67 -6.21
N LEU A 123 -28.65 -2.62 -6.88
CA LEU A 123 -28.04 -2.75 -8.20
C LEU A 123 -26.69 -3.48 -8.13
N ALA A 124 -25.86 -3.23 -7.11
CA ALA A 124 -24.62 -3.97 -6.90
C ALA A 124 -24.86 -5.46 -6.64
N ILE A 125 -25.86 -5.80 -5.82
CA ILE A 125 -26.26 -7.19 -5.55
C ILE A 125 -26.74 -7.89 -6.82
N ALA A 126 -27.56 -7.21 -7.62
CA ALA A 126 -28.04 -7.73 -8.90
C ALA A 126 -26.90 -7.96 -9.90
N ARG A 127 -25.94 -7.02 -10.00
CA ARG A 127 -24.75 -7.15 -10.87
C ARG A 127 -23.82 -8.27 -10.43
N ALA A 128 -23.71 -8.51 -9.12
CA ALA A 128 -22.98 -9.66 -8.57
C ALA A 128 -23.69 -11.00 -8.77
N ARG A 129 -24.92 -11.00 -9.32
CA ARG A 129 -25.73 -12.20 -9.57
C ARG A 129 -25.82 -13.07 -8.31
N VAL A 130 -26.16 -12.46 -7.18
CA VAL A 130 -26.40 -13.15 -5.91
C VAL A 130 -27.91 -13.38 -5.74
N PRO A 131 -28.46 -14.58 -6.04
CA PRO A 131 -29.85 -14.90 -5.78
C PRO A 131 -30.23 -14.70 -4.31
N ARG A 132 -31.51 -14.33 -4.07
CA ARG A 132 -32.09 -14.16 -2.73
C ARG A 132 -31.84 -15.36 -1.81
N ASP A 133 -31.94 -16.57 -2.34
CA ASP A 133 -31.87 -17.83 -1.58
C ASP A 133 -30.48 -18.47 -1.60
N THR A 134 -29.46 -17.74 -2.05
CA THR A 134 -28.09 -18.25 -2.06
C THR A 134 -27.63 -18.55 -0.62
N PRO A 135 -27.21 -19.79 -0.31
CA PRO A 135 -26.64 -20.11 0.99
C PRO A 135 -25.40 -19.27 1.32
N ASP A 136 -25.07 -19.17 2.58
CA ASP A 136 -23.80 -18.56 2.99
C ASP A 136 -22.62 -19.40 2.50
N VAL A 137 -21.58 -18.70 2.06
CA VAL A 137 -20.33 -19.32 1.61
C VAL A 137 -19.42 -19.56 2.80
N ARG A 138 -18.56 -20.58 2.73
CA ARG A 138 -17.55 -20.78 3.77
C ARG A 138 -16.74 -19.48 3.97
N GLY A 139 -16.65 -19.02 5.22
CA GLY A 139 -15.94 -17.79 5.57
C GLY A 139 -16.69 -16.49 5.21
N GLY A 140 -17.99 -16.53 4.92
CA GLY A 140 -18.79 -15.35 4.68
C GLY A 140 -20.24 -15.50 5.13
N ARG A 141 -20.89 -14.37 5.46
CA ARG A 141 -22.28 -14.31 5.90
C ARG A 141 -23.02 -13.17 5.20
N LYS A 142 -24.28 -13.37 4.86
CA LYS A 142 -25.18 -12.32 4.34
C LYS A 142 -26.19 -11.95 5.41
N GLU A 143 -26.37 -10.66 5.66
CA GLU A 143 -27.41 -10.21 6.57
C GLU A 143 -28.73 -9.95 5.85
N ARG A 144 -29.81 -10.09 6.61
CA ARG A 144 -31.18 -9.96 6.12
C ARG A 144 -31.97 -9.02 7.02
N ASP A 145 -32.94 -8.32 6.43
CA ASP A 145 -33.87 -7.51 7.18
C ASP A 145 -34.99 -8.37 7.79
N ALA A 146 -35.91 -7.73 8.52
CA ALA A 146 -37.04 -8.41 9.18
C ALA A 146 -37.98 -9.15 8.20
N SER A 147 -37.94 -8.83 6.91
CA SER A 147 -38.72 -9.50 5.86
C SER A 147 -37.99 -10.69 5.23
N GLY A 148 -36.75 -10.96 5.66
CA GLY A 148 -35.90 -12.02 5.10
C GLY A 148 -35.17 -11.61 3.82
N GLU A 149 -35.31 -10.37 3.37
CA GLU A 149 -34.58 -9.82 2.21
C GLU A 149 -33.15 -9.47 2.58
N LEU A 150 -32.23 -9.54 1.61
CA LEU A 150 -30.85 -9.08 1.82
C LEU A 150 -30.86 -7.58 2.21
N ASN A 151 -30.32 -7.26 3.38
CA ASN A 151 -30.26 -5.87 3.88
C ASN A 151 -29.06 -5.10 3.29
N GLY A 152 -28.25 -5.72 2.45
CA GLY A 152 -27.08 -5.10 1.83
C GLY A 152 -25.77 -5.31 2.58
N ILE A 153 -25.75 -5.93 3.76
CA ILE A 153 -24.52 -6.15 4.54
C ILE A 153 -23.98 -7.57 4.28
N PHE A 154 -22.71 -7.63 3.85
CA PHE A 154 -22.02 -8.87 3.48
C PHE A 154 -20.68 -9.00 4.20
N HIS A 155 -20.47 -10.10 4.91
CA HIS A 155 -19.27 -10.36 5.70
C HIS A 155 -18.32 -11.31 4.97
N GLY A 156 -17.02 -11.08 5.12
CA GLY A 156 -15.95 -11.95 4.64
C GLY A 156 -16.12 -12.32 3.17
N ARG A 157 -16.05 -13.62 2.87
CA ARG A 157 -16.09 -14.14 1.49
C ARG A 157 -17.36 -13.77 0.72
N ALA A 158 -18.48 -13.53 1.42
CA ALA A 158 -19.71 -13.10 0.77
C ALA A 158 -19.56 -11.68 0.17
N GLY A 159 -18.89 -10.78 0.88
CA GLY A 159 -18.61 -9.42 0.41
C GLY A 159 -17.52 -9.37 -0.64
N GLU A 160 -16.48 -10.20 -0.52
CA GLU A 160 -15.43 -10.32 -1.52
C GLU A 160 -15.97 -10.73 -2.90
N ARG A 161 -16.97 -11.61 -2.95
CA ARG A 161 -17.64 -11.99 -4.21
C ARG A 161 -18.35 -10.82 -4.89
N LEU A 162 -18.86 -9.85 -4.14
CA LEU A 162 -19.42 -8.63 -4.73
C LEU A 162 -18.31 -7.78 -5.35
N ALA A 163 -17.17 -7.65 -4.68
CA ALA A 163 -16.02 -6.93 -5.21
C ALA A 163 -15.46 -7.60 -6.47
N GLU A 164 -15.41 -8.94 -6.51
CA GLU A 164 -14.99 -9.72 -7.68
C GLU A 164 -15.92 -9.56 -8.90
N ALA A 165 -17.18 -9.21 -8.68
CA ALA A 165 -18.13 -8.95 -9.77
C ALA A 165 -17.96 -7.56 -10.42
N MET A 166 -17.17 -6.68 -9.82
CA MET A 166 -16.87 -5.38 -10.39
C MET A 166 -15.95 -5.54 -11.61
N PRO A 167 -16.25 -4.86 -12.73
CA PRO A 167 -15.29 -4.76 -13.82
C PRO A 167 -13.97 -4.13 -13.33
N PRO A 168 -12.80 -4.68 -13.70
CA PRO A 168 -11.53 -4.02 -13.41
C PRO A 168 -11.47 -2.65 -14.12
N PRO A 169 -10.75 -1.67 -13.54
CA PRO A 169 -10.59 -0.37 -14.19
C PRO A 169 -9.85 -0.53 -15.51
N ASN A 170 -10.36 0.10 -16.56
CA ASN A 170 -9.65 0.17 -17.84
C ASN A 170 -8.50 1.19 -17.77
N LEU A 171 -7.62 1.19 -18.79
CA LEU A 171 -6.45 2.07 -18.82
C LEU A 171 -6.81 3.56 -18.69
N ALA A 172 -7.88 4.03 -19.34
CA ALA A 172 -8.29 5.43 -19.25
C ALA A 172 -8.70 5.83 -17.82
N GLN A 173 -9.40 4.94 -17.10
CA GLN A 173 -9.74 5.15 -15.69
C GLN A 173 -8.49 5.15 -14.80
N GLN A 174 -7.53 4.26 -15.08
CA GLN A 174 -6.26 4.22 -14.35
C GLN A 174 -5.45 5.50 -14.57
N ILE A 175 -5.37 6.00 -15.81
CA ILE A 175 -4.69 7.26 -16.16
C ILE A 175 -5.39 8.47 -15.52
N ALA A 176 -6.73 8.50 -15.50
CA ALA A 176 -7.47 9.57 -14.83
C ALA A 176 -7.16 9.62 -13.33
N GLY A 177 -7.22 8.49 -12.64
CA GLY A 177 -6.85 8.39 -11.23
C GLY A 177 -5.39 8.74 -10.97
N ALA A 178 -4.48 8.26 -11.83
CA ALA A 178 -3.05 8.55 -11.75
C ALA A 178 -2.75 10.04 -11.97
N SER A 179 -3.48 10.71 -12.85
CA SER A 179 -3.33 12.16 -13.10
C SER A 179 -3.66 12.98 -11.87
N VAL A 180 -4.68 12.59 -11.10
CA VAL A 180 -5.00 13.21 -9.81
C VAL A 180 -3.85 13.00 -8.82
N ALA A 181 -3.36 11.77 -8.69
CA ALA A 181 -2.24 11.46 -7.81
C ALA A 181 -0.96 12.24 -8.18
N LEU A 182 -0.65 12.36 -9.47
CA LEU A 182 0.50 13.15 -9.96
C LEU A 182 0.34 14.65 -9.66
N ALA A 183 -0.87 15.19 -9.76
CA ALA A 183 -1.15 16.58 -9.40
C ALA A 183 -0.95 16.82 -7.89
N ASP A 184 -1.37 15.86 -7.04
CA ASP A 184 -1.13 15.93 -5.60
C ASP A 184 0.35 15.85 -5.24
N LEU A 185 1.11 14.94 -5.88
CA LEU A 185 2.56 14.87 -5.72
C LEU A 185 3.23 16.19 -6.12
N ALA A 186 2.86 16.76 -7.27
CA ALA A 186 3.40 18.03 -7.74
C ALA A 186 3.07 19.19 -6.78
N ARG A 187 1.84 19.25 -6.25
CA ARG A 187 1.41 20.23 -5.25
C ARG A 187 2.20 20.10 -3.94
N ALA A 188 2.63 18.90 -3.58
CA ALA A 188 3.49 18.63 -2.43
C ALA A 188 4.99 18.87 -2.72
N GLY A 189 5.36 19.26 -3.95
CA GLY A 189 6.75 19.44 -4.36
C GLY A 189 7.52 18.13 -4.56
N ILE A 190 6.82 16.99 -4.65
CA ILE A 190 7.41 15.68 -4.89
C ILE A 190 7.67 15.53 -6.39
N THR A 191 8.93 15.32 -6.74
CA THR A 191 9.40 15.21 -8.13
C THR A 191 9.90 13.82 -8.48
N SER A 192 10.13 12.98 -7.48
CA SER A 192 10.50 11.58 -7.66
C SER A 192 9.78 10.70 -6.64
N VAL A 193 9.45 9.49 -7.05
CA VAL A 193 8.89 8.45 -6.19
C VAL A 193 9.69 7.17 -6.35
N HIS A 194 9.87 6.42 -5.27
CA HIS A 194 10.28 5.03 -5.35
C HIS A 194 9.06 4.17 -5.09
N ASP A 195 8.64 3.45 -6.10
CA ASP A 195 7.32 2.86 -6.12
C ASP A 195 7.39 1.34 -6.18
N VAL A 196 6.63 0.67 -5.32
CA VAL A 196 6.43 -0.77 -5.43
C VAL A 196 5.66 -1.05 -6.70
N ALA A 197 6.35 -1.58 -7.71
CA ALA A 197 5.83 -1.81 -9.04
C ALA A 197 5.79 -3.31 -9.36
N ARG A 198 4.94 -3.68 -10.32
CA ARG A 198 4.83 -5.07 -10.80
C ARG A 198 4.94 -5.14 -12.32
N LEU A 199 5.47 -6.27 -12.79
CA LEU A 199 5.35 -6.70 -14.17
C LEU A 199 4.08 -7.53 -14.30
N GLU A 200 3.10 -7.03 -15.05
CA GLU A 200 1.81 -7.69 -15.15
C GLU A 200 1.93 -9.12 -15.68
N GLU A 201 2.74 -9.35 -16.71
CA GLU A 201 2.91 -10.65 -17.36
C GLU A 201 3.49 -11.72 -16.41
N VAL A 202 4.18 -11.31 -15.36
CA VAL A 202 4.89 -12.19 -14.41
C VAL A 202 4.17 -12.26 -13.06
N SER A 203 3.48 -11.19 -12.64
CA SER A 203 2.93 -11.03 -11.29
C SER A 203 1.49 -11.51 -11.12
N GLN A 204 0.82 -12.01 -12.17
CA GLN A 204 -0.54 -12.58 -12.08
C GLN A 204 -0.59 -13.91 -11.32
N ARG A 205 0.55 -14.39 -10.80
CA ARG A 205 0.60 -15.50 -9.86
C ARG A 205 -0.24 -15.17 -8.63
N THR A 206 -1.08 -16.13 -8.23
CA THR A 206 -1.90 -16.04 -7.03
C THR A 206 -1.42 -17.02 -5.98
N PHE A 207 -1.48 -16.60 -4.71
CA PHE A 207 -1.30 -17.44 -3.54
C PHE A 207 -2.59 -17.35 -2.71
N PHE A 208 -3.20 -18.50 -2.40
CA PHE A 208 -4.49 -18.59 -1.69
C PHE A 208 -5.59 -17.64 -2.25
N HIS A 209 -5.76 -17.62 -3.59
CA HIS A 209 -6.72 -16.74 -4.29
C HIS A 209 -6.44 -15.24 -4.15
N THR A 210 -5.21 -14.86 -3.79
CA THR A 210 -4.78 -13.47 -3.70
C THR A 210 -3.55 -13.23 -4.56
N PHE A 211 -3.47 -12.08 -5.23
CA PHE A 211 -2.26 -11.70 -5.97
C PHE A 211 -1.07 -11.58 -5.01
N ILE A 212 0.10 -12.06 -5.44
CA ILE A 212 1.35 -11.96 -4.67
C ILE A 212 1.61 -10.50 -4.25
N GLU A 213 1.42 -9.57 -5.19
CA GLU A 213 1.49 -8.13 -4.94
C GLU A 213 0.10 -7.50 -4.92
N ARG A 214 -0.52 -7.39 -3.74
CA ARG A 214 -1.82 -6.70 -3.55
C ARG A 214 -1.73 -5.17 -3.60
N SER A 215 -0.53 -4.62 -3.53
CA SER A 215 -0.29 -3.18 -3.35
C SER A 215 0.91 -2.79 -4.19
N ALA A 216 0.67 -2.56 -5.48
CA ALA A 216 1.71 -2.21 -6.43
C ALA A 216 1.13 -1.40 -7.60
N THR A 217 2.00 -0.71 -8.32
CA THR A 217 1.66 -0.08 -9.59
C THR A 217 2.05 -1.00 -10.74
N ASP A 218 1.13 -1.20 -11.69
CA ASP A 218 1.50 -1.83 -12.95
C ASP A 218 2.51 -0.98 -13.72
N LEU A 219 3.64 -1.58 -14.10
CA LEU A 219 4.64 -0.87 -14.89
C LEU A 219 4.05 -0.34 -16.21
N ALA A 220 3.05 -1.03 -16.76
CA ALA A 220 2.30 -0.60 -17.94
C ALA A 220 1.61 0.77 -17.73
N LEU A 221 1.12 1.08 -16.52
CA LEU A 221 0.53 2.38 -16.22
C LEU A 221 1.57 3.49 -16.28
N PHE A 222 2.76 3.31 -15.69
CA PHE A 222 3.83 4.30 -15.79
C PHE A 222 4.29 4.50 -17.24
N ARG A 223 4.42 3.41 -18.01
CA ARG A 223 4.75 3.47 -19.44
C ARG A 223 3.68 4.22 -20.25
N ALA A 224 2.40 4.00 -19.96
CA ALA A 224 1.30 4.72 -20.60
C ALA A 224 1.31 6.22 -20.27
N LEU A 225 1.45 6.58 -18.99
CA LEU A 225 1.56 7.97 -18.55
C LEU A 225 2.77 8.68 -19.19
N GLN A 226 3.89 7.96 -19.35
CA GLN A 226 5.07 8.48 -20.06
C GLN A 226 4.80 8.67 -21.55
N ALA A 227 4.16 7.71 -22.22
CA ALA A 227 3.83 7.79 -23.63
C ALA A 227 2.86 8.95 -23.94
N GLU A 228 1.93 9.23 -23.03
CA GLU A 228 1.02 10.40 -23.11
C GLU A 228 1.68 11.72 -22.69
N GLY A 229 2.93 11.69 -22.22
CA GLY A 229 3.66 12.89 -21.79
C GLY A 229 3.18 13.49 -20.46
N VAL A 230 2.36 12.77 -19.70
CA VAL A 230 1.76 13.25 -18.45
C VAL A 230 2.48 12.78 -17.18
N LEU A 231 3.41 11.80 -17.29
CA LEU A 231 4.23 11.36 -16.16
C LEU A 231 5.16 12.50 -15.68
N SER A 232 4.74 13.22 -14.64
CA SER A 232 5.42 14.41 -14.13
C SER A 232 6.57 14.12 -13.16
N VAL A 233 6.63 12.91 -12.59
CA VAL A 233 7.66 12.48 -11.64
C VAL A 233 8.68 11.53 -12.26
N ARG A 234 9.86 11.42 -11.64
CA ARG A 234 10.79 10.30 -11.89
C ARG A 234 10.37 9.11 -11.02
N VAL A 235 10.40 7.92 -11.58
CA VAL A 235 9.98 6.70 -10.87
C VAL A 235 11.19 5.80 -10.68
N TYR A 236 11.50 5.39 -9.46
CA TYR A 236 12.37 4.25 -9.21
C TYR A 236 11.48 3.04 -8.91
N ALA A 237 11.33 2.15 -9.89
CA ALA A 237 10.42 1.01 -9.80
C ALA A 237 11.06 -0.13 -9.00
N PHE A 238 10.47 -0.47 -7.85
CA PHE A 238 10.81 -1.63 -7.04
C PHE A 238 9.99 -2.83 -7.53
N LEU A 239 10.57 -3.67 -8.39
CA LEU A 239 9.91 -4.88 -8.91
C LEU A 239 9.96 -6.03 -7.88
N THR A 240 9.28 -7.14 -8.08
CA THR A 240 9.18 -8.20 -7.05
C THR A 240 10.46 -9.04 -6.93
N LEU A 241 11.03 -9.15 -5.72
CA LEU A 241 12.26 -9.89 -5.44
C LEU A 241 12.17 -11.39 -5.77
N PRO A 242 11.13 -12.14 -5.36
CA PRO A 242 10.98 -13.53 -5.79
C PRO A 242 10.92 -13.76 -7.30
N LEU A 243 10.75 -12.70 -8.10
CA LEU A 243 10.67 -12.73 -9.56
C LEU A 243 11.92 -12.12 -10.21
N TRP A 244 13.07 -12.13 -9.53
CA TRP A 244 14.30 -11.51 -10.02
C TRP A 244 14.81 -12.14 -11.32
N ARG A 245 14.63 -13.47 -11.50
CA ARG A 245 15.02 -14.17 -12.74
C ARG A 245 14.11 -13.77 -13.89
N GLU A 246 12.80 -13.80 -13.65
CA GLU A 246 11.80 -13.40 -14.64
C GLU A 246 11.93 -11.91 -15.02
N THR A 247 12.36 -11.06 -14.08
CA THR A 247 12.71 -9.66 -14.36
C THR A 247 13.87 -9.55 -15.35
N ILE A 248 14.90 -10.40 -15.21
CA ILE A 248 16.02 -10.49 -16.16
C ILE A 248 15.55 -11.04 -17.51
N ASP A 249 14.72 -12.08 -17.51
CA ASP A 249 14.19 -12.69 -18.73
C ASP A 249 13.30 -11.70 -19.51
N ALA A 250 12.61 -10.80 -18.80
CA ALA A 250 11.86 -9.68 -19.37
C ALA A 250 12.75 -8.53 -19.90
N GLY A 251 14.08 -8.68 -19.88
CA GLY A 251 15.03 -7.70 -20.41
C GLY A 251 15.36 -6.54 -19.46
N ILE A 252 14.82 -6.55 -18.23
CA ILE A 252 15.11 -5.50 -17.25
C ILE A 252 16.45 -5.80 -16.58
N ARG A 253 17.27 -4.76 -16.44
CA ARG A 253 18.61 -4.84 -15.85
C ARG A 253 18.71 -3.80 -14.73
N PRO A 254 19.56 -4.03 -13.72
CA PRO A 254 19.76 -3.02 -12.69
C PRO A 254 20.42 -1.77 -13.27
N ARG A 255 20.08 -0.61 -12.70
CA ARG A 255 20.65 0.70 -13.03
C ARG A 255 20.37 1.20 -14.45
N THR A 256 19.42 0.60 -15.16
CA THR A 256 18.92 1.10 -16.45
C THR A 256 17.71 2.02 -16.26
N ASP A 257 17.46 2.85 -17.27
CA ASP A 257 16.34 3.77 -17.33
C ASP A 257 15.50 3.53 -18.59
N GLU A 258 14.18 3.60 -18.46
CA GLU A 258 13.18 3.71 -19.52
C GLU A 258 12.54 5.11 -19.44
N GLY A 259 13.26 6.12 -19.95
CA GLY A 259 12.83 7.52 -19.85
C GLY A 259 12.88 8.04 -18.42
N ARG A 260 11.72 8.28 -17.80
CA ARG A 260 11.55 8.72 -16.41
C ARG A 260 11.53 7.57 -15.40
N ILE A 261 11.46 6.32 -15.87
CA ILE A 261 11.39 5.12 -15.03
C ILE A 261 12.78 4.52 -14.91
N ARG A 262 13.23 4.24 -13.69
CA ARG A 262 14.52 3.62 -13.37
C ARG A 262 14.31 2.26 -12.73
N PHE A 263 15.19 1.30 -13.03
CA PHE A 263 15.22 -0.03 -12.43
C PHE A 263 16.50 -0.28 -11.64
N GLY A 264 16.43 -1.18 -10.67
CA GLY A 264 17.59 -1.49 -9.83
C GLY A 264 17.28 -2.07 -8.47
N ALA A 265 16.06 -1.92 -7.96
CA ALA A 265 15.66 -2.46 -6.66
C ALA A 265 14.53 -3.46 -6.79
N LEU A 266 14.52 -4.46 -5.90
CA LEU A 266 13.54 -5.53 -5.87
C LEU A 266 12.92 -5.72 -4.48
N LYS A 267 11.59 -5.64 -4.40
CA LYS A 267 10.77 -5.63 -3.20
C LYS A 267 10.40 -7.04 -2.73
N ALA A 268 10.56 -7.30 -1.43
CA ALA A 268 10.02 -8.46 -0.73
C ALA A 268 9.41 -8.09 0.62
N PHE A 269 8.71 -9.04 1.24
CA PHE A 269 8.13 -8.89 2.58
C PHE A 269 8.58 -10.06 3.45
N ILE A 270 8.92 -9.78 4.70
CA ILE A 270 9.24 -10.82 5.68
C ILE A 270 8.09 -11.04 6.66
N ASP A 271 7.59 -10.00 7.32
CA ASP A 271 6.74 -10.17 8.49
C ASP A 271 5.44 -9.37 8.45
N GLY A 272 4.52 -9.79 9.32
CA GLY A 272 3.40 -9.00 9.79
C GLY A 272 3.59 -8.72 11.27
N PHE A 273 4.71 -8.09 11.65
CA PHE A 273 5.11 -7.80 13.03
C PHE A 273 5.67 -9.02 13.80
N LEU A 274 6.68 -9.70 13.25
CA LEU A 274 7.30 -10.88 13.86
C LEU A 274 8.35 -10.49 14.92
N MET A 275 8.13 -10.93 16.17
CA MET A 275 8.91 -10.55 17.33
C MET A 275 9.73 -11.73 17.92
N ASP A 276 10.82 -11.43 18.61
CA ASP A 276 11.61 -12.43 19.36
C ASP A 276 10.92 -12.84 20.67
N GLU A 277 10.25 -11.88 21.31
CA GLU A 277 9.49 -12.04 22.56
C GLU A 277 8.00 -11.73 22.37
N ASP A 278 7.14 -12.34 23.21
CA ASP A 278 5.69 -12.12 23.21
C ASP A 278 5.34 -10.64 23.32
N TYR A 279 4.22 -10.22 22.72
CA TYR A 279 3.66 -8.90 22.98
C TYR A 279 3.29 -8.74 24.46
N ALA A 280 3.58 -7.58 25.03
CA ALA A 280 3.27 -7.27 26.43
C ALA A 280 1.76 -7.27 26.71
N ASP A 281 0.94 -6.86 25.72
CA ASP A 281 -0.52 -6.87 25.81
C ASP A 281 -1.17 -8.15 25.27
N ARG A 282 -0.39 -9.09 24.71
CA ARG A 282 -0.85 -10.39 24.21
C ARG A 282 0.16 -11.51 24.52
N PRO A 283 0.21 -12.00 25.79
CA PRO A 283 1.08 -13.12 26.15
C PRO A 283 0.80 -14.36 25.28
N GLY A 284 1.84 -15.05 24.83
CA GLY A 284 1.78 -16.19 23.90
C GLY A 284 1.73 -15.82 22.41
N ASP A 285 1.61 -14.53 22.07
CA ASP A 285 1.61 -14.04 20.69
C ASP A 285 2.94 -13.33 20.39
N ARG A 286 3.67 -13.80 19.39
CA ARG A 286 4.92 -13.20 18.89
C ARG A 286 4.78 -12.59 17.49
N GLY A 287 3.55 -12.48 17.01
CA GLY A 287 3.27 -12.18 15.60
C GLY A 287 3.72 -13.33 14.70
N ASP A 288 3.73 -13.06 13.40
CA ASP A 288 4.00 -14.08 12.39
C ASP A 288 4.71 -13.48 11.18
N PHE A 289 5.27 -14.35 10.36
CA PHE A 289 5.64 -14.00 9.01
C PHE A 289 4.41 -13.50 8.24
N THR A 290 4.62 -12.63 7.25
CA THR A 290 3.48 -12.21 6.41
C THR A 290 2.99 -13.39 5.59
N PHE A 291 1.72 -13.41 5.21
CA PHE A 291 1.17 -14.45 4.31
C PHE A 291 1.86 -14.54 2.94
N ARG A 292 2.69 -13.55 2.58
CA ARG A 292 3.51 -13.52 1.36
C ARG A 292 4.88 -14.16 1.53
N PHE A 293 5.29 -14.40 2.77
CA PHE A 293 6.57 -15.01 3.08
C PHE A 293 6.46 -16.51 2.82
N VAL A 294 7.41 -17.05 2.06
CA VAL A 294 7.41 -18.46 1.69
C VAL A 294 8.15 -19.25 2.77
N ASP A 295 9.46 -19.04 2.87
CA ASP A 295 10.33 -19.61 3.89
C ASP A 295 11.68 -18.87 3.91
N GLU A 296 12.48 -19.12 4.96
CA GLU A 296 13.78 -18.46 5.17
C GLU A 296 14.82 -18.84 4.12
N ALA A 297 14.85 -20.10 3.67
CA ALA A 297 15.85 -20.58 2.71
C ALA A 297 15.61 -19.96 1.32
N THR A 298 14.35 -19.89 0.90
CA THR A 298 13.93 -19.22 -0.34
C THR A 298 14.26 -17.73 -0.29
N MET A 299 13.92 -17.03 0.81
CA MET A 299 14.24 -15.60 0.95
C MET A 299 15.76 -15.34 0.89
N ALA A 300 16.56 -16.12 1.61
CA ALA A 300 18.02 -15.99 1.58
C ALA A 300 18.58 -16.23 0.17
N ALA A 301 18.09 -17.26 -0.54
CA ALA A 301 18.51 -17.56 -1.90
C ALA A 301 18.13 -16.46 -2.90
N ASP A 302 16.94 -15.87 -2.76
CA ASP A 302 16.48 -14.78 -3.63
C ASP A 302 17.27 -13.49 -3.40
N ILE A 303 17.57 -13.13 -2.14
CA ILE A 303 18.44 -11.98 -1.81
C ILE A 303 19.82 -12.18 -2.42
N ALA A 304 20.46 -13.34 -2.19
CA ALA A 304 21.80 -13.61 -2.71
C ALA A 304 21.84 -13.63 -4.24
N GLY A 305 20.84 -14.24 -4.89
CA GLY A 305 20.74 -14.30 -6.35
C GLY A 305 20.48 -12.94 -6.99
N ALA A 306 19.57 -12.15 -6.42
CA ALA A 306 19.30 -10.79 -6.88
C ALA A 306 20.52 -9.86 -6.73
N ASP A 307 21.23 -9.95 -5.59
CA ASP A 307 22.47 -9.19 -5.38
C ASP A 307 23.56 -9.57 -6.38
N ALA A 308 23.74 -10.86 -6.64
CA ALA A 308 24.70 -11.37 -7.63
C ALA A 308 24.35 -10.86 -9.04
N ALA A 309 23.06 -10.73 -9.36
CA ALA A 309 22.58 -10.13 -10.59
C ALA A 309 22.67 -8.59 -10.63
N GLY A 310 23.09 -7.96 -9.54
CA GLY A 310 23.30 -6.51 -9.42
C GLY A 310 22.07 -5.70 -9.00
N PHE A 311 20.96 -6.35 -8.65
CA PHE A 311 19.78 -5.69 -8.08
C PHE A 311 19.93 -5.46 -6.58
N ASP A 312 19.27 -4.44 -6.05
CA ASP A 312 19.22 -4.12 -4.62
C ASP A 312 17.93 -4.67 -4.00
N PRO A 313 17.97 -5.72 -3.17
CA PRO A 313 16.83 -6.13 -2.36
C PRO A 313 16.36 -5.01 -1.43
N VAL A 314 15.05 -4.79 -1.40
CA VAL A 314 14.37 -3.84 -0.52
C VAL A 314 13.26 -4.58 0.20
N VAL A 315 13.33 -4.70 1.53
CA VAL A 315 12.47 -5.65 2.25
C VAL A 315 11.66 -4.94 3.32
N HIS A 316 10.33 -5.12 3.26
CA HIS A 316 9.42 -4.74 4.34
C HIS A 316 9.78 -5.54 5.57
N CYS A 317 10.12 -4.85 6.67
CA CYS A 317 10.60 -5.44 7.90
C CYS A 317 10.20 -4.59 9.10
N VAL A 318 9.44 -5.17 10.03
CA VAL A 318 8.81 -4.43 11.13
C VAL A 318 9.27 -4.90 12.50
N GLY A 319 9.12 -6.18 12.83
CA GLY A 319 9.46 -6.72 14.16
C GLY A 319 10.95 -7.02 14.36
N ASP A 320 11.40 -7.11 15.62
CA ASP A 320 12.83 -7.27 15.95
C ASP A 320 13.43 -8.59 15.44
N ARG A 321 12.69 -9.70 15.52
CA ARG A 321 13.09 -10.99 14.95
C ARG A 321 13.22 -10.92 13.44
N ALA A 322 12.28 -10.24 12.78
CA ALA A 322 12.35 -10.03 11.34
C ALA A 322 13.61 -9.25 10.92
N HIS A 323 13.97 -8.21 11.68
CA HIS A 323 15.22 -7.46 11.43
C HIS A 323 16.43 -8.38 11.53
N ARG A 324 16.52 -9.17 12.61
CA ARG A 324 17.63 -10.09 12.83
C ARG A 324 17.84 -11.04 11.64
N LEU A 325 16.76 -11.68 11.19
CA LEU A 325 16.79 -12.58 10.03
C LEU A 325 17.21 -11.85 8.74
N LEU A 326 16.61 -10.70 8.46
CA LEU A 326 16.92 -9.91 7.26
C LEU A 326 18.38 -9.49 7.22
N LEU A 327 18.92 -9.01 8.33
CA LEU A 327 20.31 -8.58 8.41
C LEU A 327 21.28 -9.75 8.26
N ASP A 328 20.94 -10.95 8.78
CA ASP A 328 21.73 -12.16 8.56
C ASP A 328 21.79 -12.52 7.05
N TRP A 329 20.66 -12.42 6.33
CA TRP A 329 20.62 -12.69 4.88
C TRP A 329 21.36 -11.63 4.06
N TYR A 330 21.22 -10.35 4.41
CA TYR A 330 21.94 -9.26 3.74
C TYR A 330 23.45 -9.39 3.93
N GLU A 331 23.88 -9.64 5.17
CA GLU A 331 25.29 -9.86 5.49
C GLU A 331 25.85 -11.06 4.73
N ALA A 332 25.13 -12.18 4.68
CA ALA A 332 25.55 -13.35 3.90
C ALA A 332 25.68 -13.05 2.40
N ALA A 333 24.71 -12.35 1.80
CA ALA A 333 24.77 -11.97 0.38
C ALA A 333 25.95 -11.02 0.08
N ILE A 334 26.18 -10.03 0.96
CA ILE A 334 27.30 -9.08 0.84
C ILE A 334 28.65 -9.80 0.84
N HIS A 335 28.81 -10.82 1.70
CA HIS A 335 30.04 -11.61 1.79
C HIS A 335 30.20 -12.58 0.61
N ALA A 336 29.11 -13.16 0.11
CA ALA A 336 29.15 -14.15 -0.96
C ALA A 336 29.41 -13.54 -2.35
N ASN A 337 29.02 -12.27 -2.57
CA ASN A 337 29.04 -11.63 -3.88
C ASN A 337 30.09 -10.51 -3.98
N PRO A 338 30.60 -10.20 -5.20
CA PRO A 338 31.59 -9.14 -5.40
C PRO A 338 31.17 -7.78 -4.82
N ALA A 339 32.15 -7.02 -4.34
CA ALA A 339 31.92 -5.68 -3.82
C ALA A 339 31.33 -4.76 -4.91
N ARG A 340 30.26 -4.04 -4.56
CA ARG A 340 29.63 -3.04 -5.40
C ARG A 340 28.97 -1.97 -4.54
N ASP A 341 28.62 -0.84 -5.15
CA ASP A 341 27.69 0.14 -4.57
C ASP A 341 26.32 -0.54 -4.39
N ARG A 342 26.00 -0.97 -3.16
CA ARG A 342 24.72 -1.59 -2.80
C ARG A 342 23.80 -0.53 -2.23
N ARG A 343 22.52 -0.60 -2.59
CA ARG A 343 21.48 0.27 -2.03
C ARG A 343 20.37 -0.57 -1.40
N PHE A 344 20.76 -1.62 -0.69
CA PHE A 344 19.84 -2.48 0.07
C PHE A 344 19.04 -1.63 1.05
N ARG A 345 17.77 -2.00 1.24
CA ARG A 345 16.86 -1.21 2.07
C ARG A 345 16.09 -2.05 3.07
N VAL A 346 16.01 -1.52 4.29
CA VAL A 346 15.03 -1.94 5.28
C VAL A 346 13.84 -0.98 5.18
N ILE A 347 12.69 -1.49 4.75
CA ILE A 347 11.47 -0.69 4.66
C ILE A 347 10.77 -0.71 6.02
N HIS A 348 10.31 0.45 6.46
CA HIS A 348 9.71 0.77 7.76
C HIS A 348 10.69 0.86 8.92
N ALA A 349 11.35 -0.25 9.25
CA ALA A 349 12.20 -0.39 10.43
C ALA A 349 11.57 0.13 11.74
N TRP A 350 10.34 -0.33 12.04
CA TRP A 350 9.62 0.18 13.21
C TRP A 350 10.19 -0.32 14.52
N TYR A 351 10.44 -1.62 14.70
CA TYR A 351 10.84 -2.16 16.00
C TYR A 351 12.20 -2.88 15.97
N PRO A 352 13.27 -2.30 15.40
CA PRO A 352 14.59 -2.91 15.51
C PRO A 352 15.04 -2.91 16.98
N SER A 353 15.77 -3.95 17.39
CA SER A 353 16.49 -3.93 18.66
C SER A 353 17.69 -3.00 18.58
N ALA A 354 18.28 -2.63 19.72
CA ALA A 354 19.50 -1.81 19.75
C ALA A 354 20.66 -2.45 18.95
N ARG A 355 20.77 -3.79 19.00
CA ARG A 355 21.74 -4.55 18.21
C ARG A 355 21.46 -4.41 16.71
N GLU A 356 20.21 -4.55 16.29
CA GLU A 356 19.88 -4.46 14.86
C GLU A 356 20.07 -3.04 14.32
N ILE A 357 19.83 -1.99 15.12
CA ILE A 357 20.16 -0.60 14.75
C ILE A 357 21.66 -0.45 14.43
N GLU A 358 22.54 -0.99 15.28
CA GLU A 358 23.99 -0.94 15.07
C GLU A 358 24.40 -1.70 13.80
N ARG A 359 23.80 -2.88 13.56
CA ARG A 359 24.07 -3.69 12.37
C ARG A 359 23.62 -3.00 11.08
N ILE A 360 22.45 -2.35 11.09
CA ILE A 360 21.96 -1.56 9.94
C ILE A 360 22.99 -0.51 9.51
N GLY A 361 23.53 0.24 10.48
CA GLY A 361 24.57 1.24 10.21
C GLY A 361 25.90 0.65 9.73
N LYS A 362 26.36 -0.44 10.36
CA LYS A 362 27.60 -1.15 9.94
C LYS A 362 27.53 -1.68 8.51
N LEU A 363 26.34 -2.13 8.09
CA LEU A 363 26.10 -2.63 6.74
C LEU A 363 25.83 -1.50 5.71
N GLY A 364 25.71 -0.24 6.16
CA GLY A 364 25.45 0.91 5.30
C GLY A 364 24.09 0.83 4.59
N LEU A 365 23.08 0.27 5.27
CA LEU A 365 21.76 0.05 4.67
C LEU A 365 20.94 1.33 4.66
N PHE A 366 20.16 1.52 3.60
CA PHE A 366 19.15 2.56 3.57
C PHE A 366 17.93 2.12 4.40
N VAL A 367 17.27 3.08 5.04
CA VAL A 367 16.04 2.83 5.80
C VAL A 367 14.93 3.73 5.29
N ASP A 368 13.87 3.13 4.76
CA ASP A 368 12.70 3.86 4.29
C ASP A 368 11.71 4.03 5.46
N ILE A 369 11.73 5.19 6.10
CA ILE A 369 10.88 5.51 7.27
C ILE A 369 9.55 6.13 6.85
N THR A 370 8.52 5.98 7.68
CA THR A 370 7.19 6.52 7.40
C THR A 370 6.66 7.31 8.60
N PRO A 371 6.90 8.63 8.67
CA PRO A 371 6.58 9.45 9.83
C PRO A 371 5.14 9.36 10.35
N GLN A 372 4.17 9.23 9.43
CA GLN A 372 2.75 9.10 9.80
C GLN A 372 2.47 7.87 10.68
N HIS A 373 3.22 6.77 10.51
CA HIS A 373 3.00 5.56 11.30
C HIS A 373 3.43 5.73 12.76
N LEU A 374 4.45 6.54 13.03
CA LEU A 374 4.78 6.91 14.41
C LEU A 374 3.59 7.58 15.09
N VAL A 375 2.97 8.57 14.45
CA VAL A 375 1.81 9.28 15.03
C VAL A 375 0.68 8.32 15.40
N ASN A 376 0.40 7.34 14.53
CA ASN A 376 -0.64 6.34 14.77
C ASN A 376 -0.27 5.33 15.87
N ASP A 377 1.01 5.02 16.03
CA ASP A 377 1.49 3.96 16.93
C ASP A 377 1.97 4.47 18.29
N LEU A 378 2.25 5.78 18.42
CA LEU A 378 2.75 6.43 19.65
C LEU A 378 1.95 6.06 20.91
N ARG A 379 0.63 5.92 20.77
CA ARG A 379 -0.28 5.61 21.89
C ARG A 379 -0.34 4.12 22.23
N SER A 380 0.10 3.25 21.34
CA SER A 380 0.03 1.79 21.50
C SER A 380 1.38 1.12 21.71
N VAL A 381 2.49 1.72 21.29
CA VAL A 381 3.79 1.06 21.23
C VAL A 381 4.28 0.57 22.59
N GLU A 382 4.19 1.38 23.64
CA GLU A 382 4.60 0.99 25.00
C GLU A 382 3.69 -0.11 25.56
N ARG A 383 2.38 -0.03 25.30
CA ARG A 383 1.42 -1.07 25.71
C ARG A 383 1.71 -2.41 25.02
N ARG A 384 2.02 -2.37 23.71
CA ARG A 384 2.28 -3.56 22.88
C ARG A 384 3.62 -4.21 23.18
N LEU A 385 4.68 -3.42 23.34
CA LEU A 385 6.05 -3.92 23.43
C LEU A 385 6.60 -3.95 24.86
N GLY A 386 5.97 -3.20 25.77
CA GLY A 386 6.51 -2.90 27.09
C GLY A 386 7.56 -1.77 27.05
N PRO A 387 7.85 -1.16 28.21
CA PRO A 387 8.64 0.07 28.30
C PRO A 387 10.11 -0.09 27.87
N GLN A 388 10.68 -1.30 27.90
CA GLN A 388 12.07 -1.51 27.47
C GLN A 388 12.20 -1.60 25.95
N ARG A 389 11.38 -2.43 25.29
CA ARG A 389 11.42 -2.59 23.82
C ARG A 389 10.88 -1.36 23.09
N ALA A 390 9.97 -0.61 23.71
CA ALA A 390 9.48 0.65 23.13
C ALA A 390 10.58 1.73 22.97
N LYS A 391 11.70 1.65 23.70
CA LYS A 391 12.80 2.64 23.59
C LYS A 391 13.47 2.68 22.23
N THR A 392 13.46 1.57 21.49
CA THR A 392 14.07 1.46 20.16
C THR A 392 13.04 1.48 19.04
N ALA A 393 11.74 1.54 19.38
CA ALA A 393 10.69 1.67 18.39
C ALA A 393 10.75 3.04 17.69
N HIS A 394 10.68 3.04 16.36
CA HIS A 394 10.78 4.21 15.49
C HIS A 394 12.00 5.09 15.81
N ALA A 395 13.11 4.48 16.25
CA ALA A 395 14.31 5.19 16.69
C ALA A 395 15.16 5.73 15.52
N TRP A 396 14.56 6.51 14.63
CA TRP A 396 15.17 6.98 13.37
C TRP A 396 16.41 7.85 13.59
N ARG A 397 16.46 8.63 14.69
CA ARG A 397 17.66 9.38 15.06
C ARG A 397 18.83 8.44 15.41
N SER A 398 18.54 7.32 16.07
CA SER A 398 19.56 6.32 16.40
C SER A 398 20.02 5.59 15.15
N LEU A 399 19.09 5.25 14.24
CA LEU A 399 19.41 4.68 12.93
C LEU A 399 20.36 5.59 12.14
N GLY A 400 20.02 6.88 11.97
CA GLY A 400 20.89 7.81 11.23
C GLY A 400 22.21 8.17 11.93
N ARG A 401 22.43 7.73 13.18
CA ARG A 401 23.71 7.86 13.89
C ARG A 401 24.57 6.61 13.81
N ALA A 402 23.98 5.47 13.48
CA ALA A 402 24.67 4.18 13.44
C ALA A 402 25.60 4.03 12.23
N GLY A 403 25.42 4.87 11.21
CA GLY A 403 26.02 4.78 9.89
C GLY A 403 24.94 5.08 8.84
#